data_AF-A0A8R7P882-F1
#
_entry.id   AF-A0A8R7P882-F1
#
_cell.length_a   1.000
_cell.length_b   1.000
_cell.length_c   1.000
_cell.angle_alpha   90.00
_cell.angle_beta   90.00
_cell.angle_gamma   90.00
#
_symmetry.space_group_name_H-M   'P 1'
#
loop_
_entity.id
_entity.type
_entity.pdbx_description
1 polymer ?
#
loop_
_entity_poly.entity_id
_entity_poly.type
_entity_poly.pdbx_seq_one_letter_code
_entity_poly.pdbx_strand_id
1 'polypeptide(L)'
;MVLGGCGNGADGAQADQFNGGSSTEQRQQHGGRPLDWEGNGTANRNGSGNHDASASGSQSSWKGIKDNNLYDPWNHTWPYSGGFHCMYCGLKHKGGGATRAKEHLGWIVGNVRSCPNVPRNVRDAMRECRDESKRKKREKQNSRLRIERNIMEGMYQQGRVINIIDDDEEEIQMNIREALRDPNVSRRVDRRIGKGSVGDVRVDVGKKSITAYFDKQLCSNKVSMQPKISSALDPNSRDALGLAWSKFFHANDIAGRKADCPYFRAGLKITQQLGPTPIPTAKEIDGKYLDANYDEATSFLQKFKQDWKNFGVTLMCDSWTGPTGMCLINFMVYCNTRMFFLNSIDASGQTQNSDFIYREIEKVVEEIGHEHIVQIVTDNGSNYKKACKTLIEEPKYSHIVWQPCTAHTVNLMLKDIAKFPEVDVIVKSAKTICRFLHKHNNLHDNMKKNIGGELIRPNATRFGTVFMFLESYHLKKDKFREWMVSQDWKECQWSYEPGYVFSEECLSSNVWWNALEWVLGSLRPLYKAMRYADTQKQCTLSGFKKSMMLAIQRMEAHLGPTSRLYLSFMRKVCKRIDAM
;
A
#
# COMPACT_ATOMS: atom_id res chain seq x y z
N MET A 1 -5.62 -28.08 -26.54
CA MET A 1 -4.50 -28.71 -27.27
C MET A 1 -4.80 -30.19 -27.38
N VAL A 2 -4.78 -30.69 -28.61
CA VAL A 2 -5.09 -32.06 -29.01
C VAL A 2 -4.18 -33.05 -28.28
N LEU A 3 -4.76 -34.12 -27.72
CA LEU A 3 -4.07 -35.35 -27.40
C LEU A 3 -4.93 -36.52 -27.89
N GLY A 4 -4.54 -37.09 -29.03
CA GLY A 4 -4.71 -38.53 -29.29
C GLY A 4 -3.41 -39.23 -28.88
N GLY A 5 -3.36 -40.50 -28.52
CA GLY A 5 -4.37 -41.55 -28.38
C GLY A 5 -3.63 -42.83 -27.96
N CYS A 6 -4.35 -43.80 -27.38
CA CYS A 6 -4.20 -45.27 -27.51
C CYS A 6 -4.89 -45.99 -26.34
N GLY A 7 -5.80 -46.93 -26.65
CA GLY A 7 -6.26 -47.97 -25.71
C GLY A 7 -7.72 -48.36 -25.86
N ASN A 8 -7.97 -49.50 -26.50
CA ASN A 8 -9.25 -50.07 -26.94
C ASN A 8 -10.18 -50.57 -25.82
N GLY A 9 -11.49 -50.63 -26.10
CA GLY A 9 -12.47 -51.46 -25.40
C GLY A 9 -13.91 -51.13 -25.83
N ALA A 10 -14.57 -52.08 -26.51
CA ALA A 10 -15.87 -51.96 -27.18
C ALA A 10 -17.09 -52.09 -26.23
N ASP A 11 -18.29 -52.00 -26.83
CA ASP A 11 -19.68 -52.13 -26.34
C ASP A 11 -20.39 -50.77 -26.22
N GLY A 12 -21.55 -50.46 -26.81
CA GLY A 12 -22.57 -51.16 -27.58
C GLY A 12 -23.90 -50.35 -27.48
N ALA A 13 -24.75 -50.40 -28.52
CA ALA A 13 -26.16 -49.93 -28.61
C ALA A 13 -26.44 -48.40 -28.80
N GLN A 14 -26.90 -47.96 -29.99
CA GLN A 14 -28.31 -47.72 -30.43
C GLN A 14 -28.98 -46.51 -29.73
N ALA A 15 -29.09 -45.35 -30.40
CA ALA A 15 -30.18 -44.94 -31.32
C ALA A 15 -31.52 -44.68 -30.60
N ASP A 16 -31.95 -43.41 -30.53
CA ASP A 16 -33.23 -42.99 -31.11
C ASP A 16 -33.43 -41.46 -31.14
N GLN A 17 -34.04 -41.04 -32.24
CA GLN A 17 -34.48 -39.70 -32.58
C GLN A 17 -35.80 -39.38 -31.85
N PHE A 18 -36.07 -38.11 -31.54
CA PHE A 18 -37.40 -37.53 -31.72
C PHE A 18 -37.33 -36.02 -31.92
N ASN A 19 -38.17 -35.55 -32.82
CA ASN A 19 -38.21 -34.23 -33.46
C ASN A 19 -39.57 -33.56 -33.17
N GLY A 20 -39.63 -32.23 -33.20
CA GLY A 20 -40.86 -31.41 -33.30
C GLY A 20 -41.38 -30.83 -31.97
N GLY A 21 -41.90 -29.61 -31.86
CA GLY A 21 -42.16 -28.55 -32.83
C GLY A 21 -42.90 -27.37 -32.16
N SER A 22 -42.77 -26.19 -32.77
CA SER A 22 -43.45 -24.88 -32.61
C SER A 22 -44.82 -24.75 -31.91
N SER A 23 -45.00 -23.63 -31.19
CA SER A 23 -46.05 -22.59 -31.43
C SER A 23 -45.90 -21.45 -30.38
N THR A 24 -45.51 -20.21 -30.75
CA THR A 24 -46.30 -19.00 -31.08
C THR A 24 -47.35 -18.54 -30.06
N GLU A 25 -47.15 -17.37 -29.44
CA GLU A 25 -48.22 -16.37 -29.23
C GLU A 25 -47.69 -14.94 -29.02
N GLN A 26 -48.51 -13.97 -29.46
CA GLN A 26 -48.23 -12.57 -29.82
C GLN A 26 -48.39 -11.58 -28.64
N ARG A 27 -47.50 -10.56 -28.55
CA ARG A 27 -47.70 -9.11 -28.84
C ARG A 27 -48.68 -8.33 -27.94
N GLN A 28 -48.18 -7.27 -27.28
CA GLN A 28 -48.79 -5.93 -27.31
C GLN A 28 -47.76 -4.83 -26.98
N GLN A 29 -47.86 -3.71 -27.72
CA GLN A 29 -46.99 -2.52 -27.73
C GLN A 29 -47.75 -1.31 -27.15
N HIS A 30 -47.04 -0.37 -26.54
CA HIS A 30 -47.20 1.11 -26.58
C HIS A 30 -45.90 1.69 -25.95
N GLY A 31 -45.16 2.69 -26.42
CA GLY A 31 -45.36 3.75 -27.41
C GLY A 31 -45.14 5.12 -26.75
N GLY A 32 -43.98 5.79 -26.96
CA GLY A 32 -43.75 7.18 -26.52
C GLY A 32 -42.28 7.65 -26.64
N ARG A 33 -42.03 8.70 -27.42
CA ARG A 33 -40.74 9.20 -27.96
C ARG A 33 -39.90 10.10 -27.02
N PRO A 34 -38.60 10.32 -27.32
CA PRO A 34 -37.72 11.31 -26.68
C PRO A 34 -37.69 12.66 -27.43
N LEU A 35 -37.28 13.74 -26.76
CA LEU A 35 -36.97 15.05 -27.35
C LEU A 35 -35.54 15.47 -27.05
N ASP A 36 -34.87 15.91 -28.11
CA ASP A 36 -33.48 16.34 -28.23
C ASP A 36 -33.21 17.72 -27.59
N TRP A 37 -31.94 17.99 -27.26
CA TRP A 37 -31.44 19.35 -27.01
C TRP A 37 -30.06 19.54 -27.66
N GLU A 38 -30.04 20.27 -28.77
CA GLU A 38 -28.87 20.95 -29.33
C GLU A 38 -29.09 22.46 -29.28
N GLY A 39 -27.99 23.24 -29.19
CA GLY A 39 -27.92 24.54 -29.87
C GLY A 39 -27.65 25.79 -29.03
N ASN A 40 -26.36 26.09 -28.84
CA ASN A 40 -25.65 27.36 -29.05
C ASN A 40 -26.33 28.75 -28.99
N GLY A 41 -25.56 29.73 -28.51
CA GLY A 41 -25.63 31.15 -28.94
C GLY A 41 -25.46 32.16 -27.79
N THR A 42 -24.22 32.53 -27.42
CA THR A 42 -23.49 33.76 -27.82
C THR A 42 -23.95 35.11 -27.23
N ALA A 43 -22.96 35.77 -26.62
CA ALA A 43 -22.61 37.20 -26.75
C ALA A 43 -23.32 38.30 -25.92
N ASN A 44 -22.58 38.72 -24.88
CA ASN A 44 -21.88 40.02 -24.80
C ASN A 44 -22.59 41.28 -24.26
N ARG A 45 -21.76 42.05 -23.52
CA ARG A 45 -21.68 43.51 -23.31
C ARG A 45 -22.36 44.21 -22.12
N ASN A 46 -21.46 44.89 -21.39
CA ASN A 46 -21.53 46.21 -20.73
C ASN A 46 -22.49 46.34 -19.54
N GLY A 47 -22.15 46.99 -18.42
CA GLY A 47 -21.14 48.00 -18.13
C GLY A 47 -21.80 49.10 -17.27
N SER A 48 -21.03 49.75 -16.38
CA SER A 48 -21.40 50.87 -15.47
C SER A 48 -22.32 50.50 -14.28
N GLY A 49 -22.16 51.00 -13.06
CA GLY A 49 -21.31 52.08 -12.52
C GLY A 49 -22.15 52.94 -11.55
N ASN A 50 -21.78 52.93 -10.27
CA ASN A 50 -22.09 53.87 -9.16
C ASN A 50 -23.55 54.28 -8.82
N HIS A 51 -23.94 54.18 -7.54
CA HIS A 51 -23.90 55.28 -6.56
C HIS A 51 -24.60 54.90 -5.24
N ASP A 52 -24.00 55.41 -4.15
CA ASP A 52 -24.51 55.42 -2.78
C ASP A 52 -25.88 56.12 -2.64
N ALA A 53 -26.73 55.63 -1.72
CA ALA A 53 -27.43 56.46 -0.74
C ALA A 53 -28.32 55.60 0.19
N SER A 54 -28.12 55.84 1.48
CA SER A 54 -28.92 55.47 2.64
C SER A 54 -30.35 56.05 2.63
N ALA A 55 -31.36 55.26 3.01
CA ALA A 55 -32.27 55.51 4.15
C ALA A 55 -33.55 54.64 4.13
N SER A 56 -33.90 54.16 5.33
CA SER A 56 -35.25 53.90 5.86
C SER A 56 -36.25 53.02 5.10
N GLY A 57 -36.48 51.82 5.69
CA GLY A 57 -37.81 51.35 6.09
C GLY A 57 -38.82 50.98 5.01
N SER A 58 -38.92 49.69 4.70
CA SER A 58 -40.22 49.05 4.45
C SER A 58 -40.13 47.54 4.67
N GLN A 59 -41.15 47.00 5.35
CA GLN A 59 -41.39 45.57 5.45
C GLN A 59 -41.44 44.98 4.04
N SER A 60 -40.57 44.01 3.75
CA SER A 60 -40.70 43.19 2.55
C SER A 60 -40.68 41.70 2.91
N SER A 61 -41.82 41.09 2.62
CA SER A 61 -42.11 39.68 2.40
C SER A 61 -40.87 38.77 2.28
N TRP A 62 -40.64 37.92 3.29
CA TRP A 62 -39.59 36.91 3.27
C TRP A 62 -40.06 35.69 2.48
N LYS A 63 -39.74 35.64 1.19
CA LYS A 63 -39.79 34.42 0.37
C LYS A 63 -38.46 33.68 0.48
N GLY A 64 -38.50 32.45 1.01
CA GLY A 64 -37.44 31.46 0.79
C GLY A 64 -36.92 30.71 2.02
N ILE A 65 -37.79 30.08 2.82
CA ILE A 65 -37.36 29.01 3.73
C ILE A 65 -37.46 27.70 2.94
N LYS A 66 -36.34 26.99 2.78
CA LYS A 66 -36.28 25.84 1.87
C LYS A 66 -36.96 24.57 2.39
N ASP A 67 -37.34 24.48 3.69
CA ASP A 67 -38.08 23.31 4.22
C ASP A 67 -38.86 23.56 5.55
N ASN A 68 -39.13 24.82 5.93
CA ASN A 68 -39.79 25.21 7.19
C ASN A 68 -39.20 24.64 8.51
N ASN A 69 -38.01 24.02 8.47
CA ASN A 69 -37.37 23.47 9.66
C ASN A 69 -36.59 24.55 10.43
N LEU A 70 -37.10 24.90 11.61
CA LEU A 70 -36.50 25.89 12.51
C LEU A 70 -35.10 25.49 13.01
N TYR A 71 -34.81 24.18 13.11
CA TYR A 71 -33.59 23.64 13.71
C TYR A 71 -32.41 23.50 12.73
N ASP A 72 -32.64 23.72 11.43
CA ASP A 72 -31.57 23.69 10.43
C ASP A 72 -30.92 25.08 10.28
N PRO A 73 -29.64 25.26 10.62
CA PRO A 73 -28.96 26.56 10.49
C PRO A 73 -28.88 27.07 9.04
N TRP A 74 -28.98 26.19 8.04
CA TRP A 74 -28.92 26.58 6.63
C TRP A 74 -30.24 27.15 6.10
N ASN A 75 -31.34 26.97 6.83
CA ASN A 75 -32.59 27.70 6.58
C ASN A 75 -32.52 29.17 7.00
N HIS A 76 -31.46 29.55 7.71
CA HIS A 76 -31.25 30.88 8.30
C HIS A 76 -29.94 31.54 7.85
N THR A 77 -29.16 30.85 7.00
CA THR A 77 -27.88 31.30 6.47
C THR A 77 -27.67 30.87 5.02
N TRP A 78 -26.98 31.70 4.22
CA TRP A 78 -26.59 31.37 2.85
C TRP A 78 -25.12 30.94 2.81
N PRO A 79 -24.79 29.69 2.47
CA PRO A 79 -23.40 29.24 2.35
C PRO A 79 -22.73 29.80 1.08
N TYR A 80 -21.43 30.05 1.13
CA TYR A 80 -20.61 30.40 -0.03
C TYR A 80 -19.20 29.80 0.09
N SER A 81 -18.41 29.87 -0.98
CA SER A 81 -17.02 29.37 -0.99
C SER A 81 -16.18 30.06 0.09
N GLY A 82 -15.87 29.33 1.17
CA GLY A 82 -15.09 29.82 2.29
C GLY A 82 -15.88 30.49 3.42
N GLY A 83 -17.21 30.41 3.48
CA GLY A 83 -17.98 31.03 4.56
C GLY A 83 -19.50 30.89 4.49
N PHE A 84 -20.20 31.67 5.31
CA PHE A 84 -21.66 31.79 5.26
C PHE A 84 -22.11 33.23 5.54
N HIS A 85 -23.29 33.58 5.02
CA HIS A 85 -23.94 34.87 5.22
C HIS A 85 -25.19 34.69 6.08
N CYS A 86 -25.36 35.52 7.10
CA CYS A 86 -26.52 35.47 7.98
C CYS A 86 -27.72 36.21 7.39
N MET A 87 -28.89 35.57 7.33
CA MET A 87 -30.11 36.16 6.76
C MET A 87 -30.73 37.27 7.63
N TYR A 88 -30.34 37.40 8.91
CA TYR A 88 -30.93 38.37 9.85
C TYR A 88 -30.12 39.64 10.07
N CYS A 89 -28.79 39.53 10.20
CA CYS A 89 -27.91 40.69 10.38
C CYS A 89 -27.09 41.03 9.13
N GLY A 90 -27.17 40.20 8.08
CA GLY A 90 -26.41 40.41 6.84
C GLY A 90 -24.89 40.23 6.97
N LEU A 91 -24.38 39.82 8.14
CA LEU A 91 -22.94 39.64 8.32
C LEU A 91 -22.43 38.42 7.54
N LYS A 92 -21.24 38.58 6.92
CA LYS A 92 -20.50 37.50 6.27
C LYS A 92 -19.45 36.95 7.23
N HIS A 93 -19.42 35.64 7.41
CA HIS A 93 -18.48 34.95 8.27
C HIS A 93 -17.54 34.05 7.46
N LYS A 94 -16.23 34.18 7.68
CA LYS A 94 -15.21 33.31 7.08
C LYS A 94 -15.18 31.95 7.82
N GLY A 95 -15.14 30.85 7.07
CA GLY A 95 -15.18 29.46 7.54
C GLY A 95 -16.58 28.84 7.48
N GLY A 96 -16.78 27.84 6.59
CA GLY A 96 -18.10 27.31 6.19
C GLY A 96 -18.64 26.13 7.01
N GLY A 97 -18.71 26.25 8.35
CA GLY A 97 -19.18 25.15 9.22
C GLY A 97 -20.55 25.38 9.85
N ALA A 98 -21.44 24.38 9.84
CA ALA A 98 -22.76 24.43 10.50
C ALA A 98 -22.66 24.76 12.00
N THR A 99 -21.61 24.31 12.68
CA THR A 99 -21.29 24.61 14.08
C THR A 99 -21.14 26.12 14.33
N ARG A 100 -20.47 26.83 13.41
CA ARG A 100 -20.25 28.28 13.48
C ARG A 100 -21.53 29.05 13.18
N ALA A 101 -22.35 28.57 12.24
CA ALA A 101 -23.67 29.12 11.98
C ALA A 101 -24.59 29.00 13.20
N LYS A 102 -24.62 27.84 13.87
CA LYS A 102 -25.38 27.63 15.12
C LYS A 102 -24.89 28.52 16.28
N GLU A 103 -23.58 28.76 16.41
CA GLU A 103 -23.03 29.66 17.42
C GLU A 103 -23.47 31.11 17.22
N HIS A 104 -23.39 31.59 15.97
CA HIS A 104 -23.80 32.94 15.58
C HIS A 104 -25.30 33.16 15.82
N LEU A 105 -26.14 32.22 15.37
CA LEU A 105 -27.59 32.31 15.48
C LEU A 105 -28.10 32.10 16.91
N GLY A 106 -27.47 31.19 17.65
CA GLY A 106 -27.87 30.80 19.01
C GLY A 106 -27.32 31.68 20.12
N TRP A 107 -26.60 32.77 19.83
CA TRP A 107 -25.93 33.61 20.84
C TRP A 107 -25.04 32.79 21.79
N ILE A 108 -24.22 31.91 21.21
CA ILE A 108 -23.32 31.05 21.97
C ILE A 108 -21.92 31.65 21.85
N VAL A 109 -21.32 32.00 22.98
CA VAL A 109 -19.96 32.55 23.04
C VAL A 109 -18.98 31.49 22.53
N GLY A 110 -18.16 31.82 21.53
CA GLY A 110 -17.33 30.86 20.83
C GLY A 110 -16.56 31.46 19.65
N ASN A 111 -16.54 30.78 18.51
CA ASN A 111 -15.66 31.09 17.38
C ASN A 111 -16.18 32.22 16.48
N VAL A 112 -17.42 32.67 16.69
CA VAL A 112 -18.09 33.66 15.85
C VAL A 112 -18.92 34.60 16.73
N ARG A 113 -18.97 35.89 16.37
CA ARG A 113 -19.81 36.89 17.03
C ARG A 113 -21.30 36.51 16.93
N SER A 114 -22.10 36.80 17.94
CA SER A 114 -23.55 36.57 17.96
C SER A 114 -24.34 37.54 17.08
N CYS A 115 -25.47 37.09 16.52
CA CYS A 115 -26.35 37.90 15.67
C CYS A 115 -27.40 38.67 16.48
N PRO A 116 -27.37 40.02 16.55
CA PRO A 116 -28.34 40.77 17.36
C PRO A 116 -29.79 40.62 16.90
N ASN A 117 -30.02 40.34 15.60
CA ASN A 117 -31.33 40.39 14.96
C ASN A 117 -32.04 39.03 14.83
N VAL A 118 -31.50 37.95 15.41
CA VAL A 118 -32.12 36.62 15.31
C VAL A 118 -33.37 36.56 16.21
N PRO A 119 -34.54 36.15 15.65
CA PRO A 119 -35.77 35.91 16.41
C PRO A 119 -35.56 34.93 17.57
N ARG A 120 -36.27 35.15 18.68
CA ARG A 120 -36.08 34.39 19.93
C ARG A 120 -36.30 32.88 19.75
N ASN A 121 -37.33 32.49 19.02
CA ASN A 121 -37.62 31.08 18.69
C ASN A 121 -36.48 30.39 17.90
N VAL A 122 -35.88 31.07 16.92
CA VAL A 122 -34.73 30.55 16.14
C VAL A 122 -33.50 30.46 17.04
N ARG A 123 -33.26 31.45 17.90
CA ARG A 123 -32.14 31.48 18.83
C ARG A 123 -32.19 30.30 19.80
N ASP A 124 -33.35 30.04 20.39
CA ASP A 124 -33.55 28.98 21.37
C ASP A 124 -33.39 27.59 20.71
N ALA A 125 -33.95 27.40 19.50
CA ALA A 125 -33.76 26.18 18.70
C ALA A 125 -32.28 25.90 18.37
N MET A 126 -31.49 26.94 18.08
CA MET A 126 -30.05 26.81 17.79
C MET A 126 -29.22 26.49 19.04
N ARG A 127 -29.61 27.01 20.21
CA ARG A 127 -29.01 26.63 21.50
C ARG A 127 -29.28 25.17 21.82
N GLU A 128 -30.54 24.75 21.70
CA GLU A 128 -30.95 23.37 21.96
C GLU A 128 -30.21 22.39 21.05
N CYS A 129 -30.12 22.68 19.75
CA CYS A 129 -29.31 21.91 18.80
C CYS A 129 -27.85 21.75 19.24
N ARG A 130 -27.26 22.80 19.83
CA ARG A 130 -25.86 22.78 20.24
C ARG A 130 -25.66 22.04 21.55
N ASP A 131 -26.57 22.20 22.50
CA ASP A 131 -26.50 21.52 23.79
C ASP A 131 -26.79 20.02 23.64
N GLU A 132 -27.75 19.66 22.77
CA GLU A 132 -27.99 18.27 22.37
C GLU A 132 -26.78 17.66 21.67
N SER A 133 -26.08 18.41 20.81
CA SER A 133 -24.83 17.95 20.18
C SER A 133 -23.70 17.74 21.20
N LYS A 134 -23.62 18.58 22.25
CA LYS A 134 -22.63 18.43 23.33
C LYS A 134 -22.99 17.27 24.27
N ARG A 135 -24.28 17.10 24.59
CA ARG A 135 -24.80 16.01 25.41
C ARG A 135 -24.57 14.67 24.73
N LYS A 136 -24.92 14.53 23.45
CA LYS A 136 -24.59 13.36 22.63
C LYS A 136 -23.09 13.06 22.58
N LYS A 137 -22.22 14.09 22.55
CA LYS A 137 -20.76 13.89 22.63
C LYS A 137 -20.31 13.37 24.01
N ARG A 138 -20.84 13.92 25.12
CA ARG A 138 -20.50 13.51 26.48
C ARG A 138 -21.08 12.15 26.85
N GLU A 139 -22.32 11.86 26.47
CA GLU A 139 -22.94 10.55 26.62
C GLU A 139 -22.20 9.49 25.79
N LYS A 140 -21.76 9.83 24.56
CA LYS A 140 -20.88 8.97 23.75
C LYS A 140 -19.50 8.75 24.38
N GLN A 141 -18.97 9.71 25.14
CA GLN A 141 -17.69 9.59 25.85
C GLN A 141 -17.79 8.78 27.16
N ASN A 142 -18.83 9.00 27.96
CA ASN A 142 -19.02 8.30 29.23
C ASN A 142 -19.59 6.88 29.06
N SER A 143 -20.39 6.63 28.02
CA SER A 143 -20.74 5.25 27.63
C SER A 143 -19.49 4.50 27.14
N ARG A 144 -18.59 5.14 26.39
CA ARG A 144 -17.32 4.58 25.93
C ARG A 144 -16.40 4.11 27.07
N LEU A 145 -16.21 4.92 28.12
CA LEU A 145 -15.38 4.54 29.28
C LEU A 145 -15.97 3.36 30.08
N ARG A 146 -17.30 3.30 30.23
CA ARG A 146 -17.97 2.15 30.86
C ARG A 146 -17.89 0.87 30.02
N ILE A 147 -17.87 1.02 28.69
CA ILE A 147 -17.76 -0.08 27.72
C ILE A 147 -16.31 -0.59 27.63
N GLU A 148 -15.29 0.27 27.70
CA GLU A 148 -13.86 -0.11 27.74
C GLU A 148 -13.53 -1.04 28.92
N ARG A 149 -14.05 -0.74 30.11
CA ARG A 149 -13.90 -1.61 31.30
C ARG A 149 -14.58 -2.97 31.12
N ASN A 150 -15.76 -2.99 30.51
CA ASN A 150 -16.53 -4.23 30.28
C ASN A 150 -15.96 -5.09 29.13
N ILE A 151 -15.15 -4.54 28.21
CA ILE A 151 -14.45 -5.28 27.14
C ILE A 151 -13.27 -6.09 27.69
N MET A 152 -12.53 -5.54 28.65
CA MET A 152 -11.46 -6.25 29.36
C MET A 152 -12.03 -7.42 30.19
N GLU A 153 -13.17 -7.22 30.86
CA GLU A 153 -13.84 -8.25 31.67
C GLU A 153 -14.61 -9.30 30.83
N GLY A 154 -15.06 -8.94 29.61
CA GLY A 154 -16.01 -9.73 28.80
C GLY A 154 -15.41 -10.75 27.82
N MET A 155 -14.10 -11.00 27.80
CA MET A 155 -13.46 -11.92 26.83
C MET A 155 -13.82 -13.42 26.99
N TYR A 156 -14.75 -13.79 27.87
CA TYR A 156 -15.21 -15.17 28.05
C TYR A 156 -16.39 -15.61 27.19
N GLN A 157 -17.19 -14.73 26.57
CA GLN A 157 -18.33 -15.20 25.74
C GLN A 157 -18.59 -14.32 24.51
N GLN A 158 -18.32 -14.93 23.34
CA GLN A 158 -18.91 -14.72 22.01
C GLN A 158 -19.31 -13.29 21.58
N GLY A 159 -18.35 -12.61 20.93
CA GLY A 159 -18.50 -11.89 19.66
C GLY A 159 -19.61 -10.84 19.45
N ARG A 160 -19.24 -9.55 19.47
CA ARG A 160 -19.19 -8.65 18.29
C ARG A 160 -18.76 -7.21 18.63
N VAL A 161 -17.56 -6.83 18.16
CA VAL A 161 -17.25 -5.72 17.25
C VAL A 161 -17.68 -4.28 17.62
N ILE A 162 -16.68 -3.45 17.99
CA ILE A 162 -16.76 -1.99 18.17
C ILE A 162 -15.79 -1.26 17.21
N ASN A 163 -16.22 -0.10 16.69
CA ASN A 163 -15.41 0.85 15.93
C ASN A 163 -14.72 1.87 16.85
N ILE A 164 -13.41 2.05 16.62
CA ILE A 164 -12.56 3.11 17.19
C ILE A 164 -12.46 4.24 16.15
N ILE A 165 -12.71 5.48 16.59
CA ILE A 165 -12.67 6.71 15.76
C ILE A 165 -11.28 6.91 15.14
N ASP A 166 -11.30 7.33 13.86
CA ASP A 166 -10.18 7.55 12.94
C ASP A 166 -9.20 8.63 13.41
N ASP A 167 -7.90 8.31 13.32
CA ASP A 167 -6.76 9.26 13.25
C ASP A 167 -5.87 8.91 12.04
N ASP A 168 -6.47 8.38 10.97
CA ASP A 168 -5.78 8.13 9.69
C ASP A 168 -5.18 9.44 9.11
N GLU A 169 -5.72 10.59 9.49
CA GLU A 169 -5.26 11.91 9.05
C GLU A 169 -3.94 12.32 9.74
N GLU A 170 -3.73 11.97 11.02
CA GLU A 170 -2.47 12.19 11.71
C GLU A 170 -1.36 11.24 11.22
N GLU A 171 -1.69 9.99 10.84
CA GLU A 171 -0.73 9.04 10.27
C GLU A 171 -0.28 9.49 8.87
N ILE A 172 -1.20 9.97 8.02
CA ILE A 172 -0.87 10.57 6.72
C ILE A 172 -0.06 11.85 6.92
N GLN A 173 -0.47 12.74 7.82
CA GLN A 173 0.26 13.97 8.14
C GLN A 173 1.64 13.72 8.74
N MET A 174 1.81 12.70 9.59
CA MET A 174 3.08 12.33 10.21
C MET A 174 4.01 11.67 9.19
N ASN A 175 3.52 10.80 8.32
CA ASN A 175 4.29 10.22 7.22
C ASN A 175 4.71 11.29 6.19
N ILE A 176 3.81 12.23 5.87
CA ILE A 176 4.12 13.39 5.02
C ILE A 176 5.12 14.32 5.73
N ARG A 177 4.96 14.57 7.04
CA ARG A 177 5.84 15.46 7.81
C ARG A 177 7.21 14.83 8.07
N GLU A 178 7.31 13.51 8.23
CA GLU A 178 8.59 12.77 8.24
C GLU A 178 9.25 12.78 6.85
N ALA A 179 8.47 12.62 5.77
CA ALA A 179 8.98 12.77 4.41
C ALA A 179 9.47 14.19 4.08
N LEU A 180 8.81 15.22 4.60
CA LEU A 180 9.13 16.64 4.38
C LEU A 180 10.22 17.19 5.34
N ARG A 181 10.39 16.59 6.54
CA ARG A 181 11.47 16.95 7.49
C ARG A 181 12.80 16.29 7.17
N ASP A 182 12.87 15.50 6.12
CA ASP A 182 14.07 14.77 5.73
C ASP A 182 14.81 15.52 4.61
N PRO A 183 15.77 16.42 4.93
CA PRO A 183 16.70 16.96 3.93
C PRO A 183 17.62 15.88 3.33
N ASN A 184 17.47 14.59 3.72
CA ASN A 184 18.25 13.45 3.24
C ASN A 184 17.45 12.44 2.41
N VAL A 185 16.29 12.79 1.82
CA VAL A 185 15.63 11.93 0.81
C VAL A 185 16.49 11.76 -0.46
N SER A 186 17.51 12.60 -0.65
CA SER A 186 18.55 12.41 -1.67
C SER A 186 19.78 11.62 -1.19
N ARG A 187 19.88 11.23 0.09
CA ARG A 187 21.09 10.60 0.69
C ARG A 187 20.84 9.29 1.45
N ARG A 188 19.61 8.75 1.43
CA ARG A 188 19.22 7.59 2.27
C ARG A 188 19.44 6.19 1.67
N VAL A 189 20.31 6.05 0.66
CA VAL A 189 20.72 4.71 0.18
C VAL A 189 21.98 4.20 0.86
N ASP A 190 22.90 5.05 1.32
CA ASP A 190 24.15 4.60 1.92
C ASP A 190 24.38 5.24 3.28
N ARG A 191 24.00 4.50 4.33
CA ARG A 191 24.66 4.50 5.66
C ARG A 191 23.93 3.57 6.61
N ARG A 192 24.32 2.30 6.58
CA ARG A 192 24.51 1.52 7.81
C ARG A 192 25.76 0.67 7.62
N ILE A 193 26.84 1.05 8.29
CA ILE A 193 27.49 0.24 9.35
C ILE A 193 28.74 1.00 9.83
N GLY A 194 28.72 1.35 11.12
CA GLY A 194 29.85 1.85 11.88
C GLY A 194 29.74 1.37 13.33
N LYS A 195 30.21 0.14 13.55
CA LYS A 195 30.67 -0.56 14.79
C LYS A 195 30.01 -0.28 16.15
N GLY A 196 29.43 -1.36 16.69
CA GLY A 196 29.40 -1.71 18.11
C GLY A 196 29.23 -3.22 18.23
N SER A 197 30.15 -3.89 18.92
CA SER A 197 30.30 -5.35 19.02
C SER A 197 29.10 -6.04 19.73
N VAL A 198 28.98 -7.36 19.51
CA VAL A 198 28.25 -8.41 20.26
C VAL A 198 27.16 -9.14 19.46
N GLY A 199 27.32 -10.48 19.38
CA GLY A 199 26.22 -11.45 19.30
C GLY A 199 25.85 -11.94 17.92
N ASP A 200 26.55 -12.97 17.44
CA ASP A 200 26.25 -13.74 16.23
C ASP A 200 24.84 -14.36 16.32
N VAL A 201 23.90 -13.90 15.48
CA VAL A 201 22.68 -14.66 15.15
C VAL A 201 22.74 -14.93 13.65
N ARG A 202 23.32 -16.09 13.32
CA ARG A 202 23.31 -16.64 11.97
C ARG A 202 21.89 -17.09 11.64
N VAL A 203 21.27 -16.42 10.69
CA VAL A 203 20.17 -17.00 9.90
C VAL A 203 20.80 -17.48 8.60
N ASP A 204 21.03 -18.79 8.52
CA ASP A 204 21.54 -19.45 7.33
C ASP A 204 20.46 -19.40 6.23
N VAL A 205 20.49 -18.34 5.42
CA VAL A 205 19.69 -18.26 4.19
C VAL A 205 20.54 -18.90 3.10
N GLY A 206 20.16 -20.13 2.76
CA GLY A 206 20.88 -21.04 1.88
C GLY A 206 21.64 -20.38 0.72
N LYS A 207 22.90 -20.77 0.62
CA LYS A 207 23.74 -20.62 -0.57
C LYS A 207 22.98 -21.11 -1.82
N LYS A 208 22.72 -20.22 -2.79
CA LYS A 208 23.07 -20.40 -4.23
C LYS A 208 22.53 -19.27 -5.13
N SER A 209 23.47 -18.77 -5.94
CA SER A 209 23.36 -18.03 -7.20
C SER A 209 22.75 -16.61 -7.16
N ILE A 210 23.65 -15.62 -7.20
CA ILE A 210 23.42 -14.38 -7.95
C ILE A 210 23.18 -14.81 -9.40
N THR A 211 21.97 -14.56 -9.90
CA THR A 211 21.70 -14.71 -11.33
C THR A 211 22.58 -13.70 -12.05
N ALA A 212 23.62 -14.16 -12.73
CA ALA A 212 24.46 -13.30 -13.56
C ALA A 212 23.59 -12.68 -14.67
N TYR A 213 23.53 -11.36 -14.72
CA TYR A 213 22.80 -10.62 -15.75
C TYR A 213 23.67 -10.31 -16.97
N PHE A 214 24.97 -10.11 -16.75
CA PHE A 214 26.02 -9.87 -17.75
C PHE A 214 27.05 -11.01 -17.73
N ASP A 215 27.65 -11.34 -18.88
CA ASP A 215 28.66 -12.37 -19.10
C ASP A 215 28.69 -13.54 -18.10
N LYS A 216 27.96 -14.61 -18.45
CA LYS A 216 27.94 -15.87 -17.66
C LYS A 216 29.32 -16.52 -17.55
N GLN A 217 30.25 -16.26 -18.47
CA GLN A 217 31.59 -16.82 -18.41
C GLN A 217 32.42 -16.12 -17.33
N LEU A 218 32.30 -14.78 -17.17
CA LEU A 218 32.86 -14.05 -16.03
C LEU A 218 32.29 -14.51 -14.68
N CYS A 219 31.01 -14.90 -14.64
CA CYS A 219 30.36 -15.40 -13.43
C CYS A 219 30.69 -16.86 -13.08
N SER A 220 31.35 -17.59 -13.98
CA SER A 220 31.85 -18.94 -13.72
C SER A 220 33.13 -18.85 -12.88
N ASN A 221 33.17 -19.56 -11.75
CA ASN A 221 34.39 -19.68 -10.94
C ASN A 221 35.56 -20.38 -11.65
N LYS A 222 35.33 -20.94 -12.85
CA LYS A 222 36.32 -21.66 -13.65
C LYS A 222 37.13 -20.70 -14.50
N VAL A 223 38.02 -19.97 -13.84
CA VAL A 223 39.18 -19.39 -14.53
C VAL A 223 40.40 -20.05 -13.90
N SER A 224 41.10 -20.90 -14.65
CA SER A 224 42.33 -21.54 -14.16
C SER A 224 43.41 -20.48 -14.02
N MET A 225 44.10 -20.52 -12.88
CA MET A 225 45.20 -19.62 -12.55
C MET A 225 46.47 -20.45 -12.42
N GLN A 226 47.55 -20.04 -13.09
CA GLN A 226 48.90 -20.33 -12.63
C GLN A 226 49.36 -19.10 -11.82
N PRO A 227 49.47 -19.19 -10.48
CA PRO A 227 50.00 -18.09 -9.68
C PRO A 227 51.49 -17.88 -9.99
N LYS A 228 51.97 -16.63 -9.91
CA LYS A 228 53.41 -16.36 -9.86
C LYS A 228 53.97 -16.98 -8.58
N ILE A 229 55.07 -17.72 -8.71
CA ILE A 229 55.70 -18.49 -7.61
C ILE A 229 55.97 -17.58 -6.40
N SER A 230 56.38 -16.33 -6.62
CA SER A 230 56.69 -15.36 -5.55
C SER A 230 55.47 -14.92 -4.73
N SER A 231 54.30 -14.76 -5.34
CA SER A 231 53.06 -14.36 -4.63
C SER A 231 52.38 -15.51 -3.89
N ALA A 232 52.64 -16.76 -4.30
CA ALA A 232 52.13 -17.95 -3.60
C ALA A 232 52.92 -18.25 -2.32
N LEU A 233 54.11 -17.65 -2.16
CA LEU A 233 55.04 -17.88 -1.05
C LEU A 233 55.02 -16.78 0.02
N ASP A 234 54.29 -15.67 -0.19
CA ASP A 234 54.14 -14.60 0.81
C ASP A 234 52.86 -14.78 1.64
N PRO A 235 52.96 -15.20 2.91
CA PRO A 235 51.81 -15.41 3.78
C PRO A 235 51.01 -14.12 4.07
N ASN A 236 51.59 -12.94 3.86
CA ASN A 236 50.96 -11.64 4.14
C ASN A 236 50.23 -11.04 2.94
N SER A 237 50.38 -11.61 1.74
CA SER A 237 49.81 -11.08 0.49
C SER A 237 48.28 -10.97 0.51
N ARG A 238 47.62 -11.94 1.16
CA ARG A 238 46.16 -11.92 1.37
C ARG A 238 45.71 -10.78 2.27
N ASP A 239 46.42 -10.55 3.37
CA ASP A 239 46.06 -9.54 4.35
C ASP A 239 46.31 -8.13 3.81
N ALA A 240 47.39 -7.92 3.05
CA ALA A 240 47.64 -6.68 2.34
C ALA A 240 46.52 -6.35 1.34
N LEU A 241 46.11 -7.33 0.52
CA LEU A 241 45.01 -7.18 -0.43
C LEU A 241 43.68 -6.91 0.28
N GLY A 242 43.39 -7.65 1.35
CA GLY A 242 42.20 -7.48 2.16
C GLY A 242 42.11 -6.09 2.78
N LEU A 243 43.23 -5.59 3.34
CA LEU A 243 43.29 -4.27 3.95
C LEU A 243 43.09 -3.16 2.90
N ALA A 244 43.72 -3.26 1.74
CA ALA A 244 43.57 -2.30 0.64
C ALA A 244 42.11 -2.19 0.17
N TRP A 245 41.45 -3.32 -0.12
CA TRP A 245 40.04 -3.30 -0.50
C TRP A 245 39.11 -2.87 0.63
N SER A 246 39.42 -3.23 1.88
CA SER A 246 38.62 -2.76 3.03
C SER A 246 38.60 -1.24 3.13
N LYS A 247 39.73 -0.56 2.83
CA LYS A 247 39.81 0.90 2.80
C LYS A 247 38.93 1.47 1.70
N PHE A 248 39.00 0.93 0.47
CA PHE A 248 38.14 1.36 -0.63
C PHE A 248 36.65 1.18 -0.30
N PHE A 249 36.28 0.03 0.26
CA PHE A 249 34.90 -0.26 0.61
C PHE A 249 34.38 0.69 1.70
N HIS A 250 35.11 0.84 2.80
CA HIS A 250 34.68 1.72 3.90
C HIS A 250 34.71 3.20 3.54
N ALA A 251 35.66 3.65 2.72
CA ALA A 251 35.76 5.05 2.31
C ALA A 251 34.63 5.48 1.36
N ASN A 252 34.04 4.52 0.63
CA ASN A 252 32.95 4.77 -0.33
C ASN A 252 31.61 4.19 0.14
N ASP A 253 31.48 3.89 1.43
CA ASP A 253 30.26 3.32 2.04
C ASP A 253 29.75 2.02 1.36
N ILE A 254 30.65 1.26 0.71
CA ILE A 254 30.33 -0.01 0.06
C ILE A 254 30.31 -1.13 1.10
N ALA A 255 29.15 -1.76 1.27
CA ALA A 255 29.00 -2.89 2.19
C ALA A 255 29.95 -4.06 1.85
N GLY A 256 30.68 -4.58 2.83
CA GLY A 256 31.67 -5.66 2.67
C GLY A 256 31.14 -6.91 1.94
N ARG A 257 29.85 -7.23 2.06
CA ARG A 257 29.18 -8.31 1.29
C ARG A 257 29.34 -8.18 -0.23
N LYS A 258 29.60 -6.98 -0.76
CA LYS A 258 29.84 -6.77 -2.19
C LYS A 258 31.15 -7.40 -2.66
N ALA A 259 32.09 -7.72 -1.75
CA ALA A 259 33.27 -8.51 -2.08
C ALA A 259 32.95 -9.97 -2.47
N ASP A 260 31.75 -10.45 -2.13
CA ASP A 260 31.25 -11.76 -2.54
C ASP A 260 30.54 -11.74 -3.90
N CYS A 261 30.41 -10.55 -4.51
CA CYS A 261 29.83 -10.41 -5.84
C CYS A 261 30.67 -11.16 -6.89
N PRO A 262 30.08 -12.01 -7.74
CA PRO A 262 30.78 -12.72 -8.80
C PRO A 262 31.57 -11.79 -9.73
N TYR A 263 30.99 -10.65 -10.12
CA TYR A 263 31.66 -9.66 -10.97
C TYR A 263 32.87 -9.01 -10.29
N PHE A 264 32.77 -8.72 -8.99
CA PHE A 264 33.90 -8.20 -8.23
C PHE A 264 35.04 -9.22 -8.18
N ARG A 265 34.73 -10.48 -7.86
CA ARG A 265 35.72 -11.57 -7.83
C ARG A 265 36.31 -11.86 -9.21
N ALA A 266 35.51 -11.78 -10.26
CA ALA A 266 35.96 -11.96 -11.63
C ALA A 266 36.89 -10.82 -12.07
N GLY A 267 36.52 -9.57 -11.78
CA GLY A 267 37.36 -8.40 -12.01
C GLY A 267 38.72 -8.55 -11.34
N LEU A 268 38.76 -8.95 -10.06
CA LEU A 268 40.02 -9.20 -9.35
C LEU A 268 40.87 -10.29 -9.98
N LYS A 269 40.27 -11.43 -10.37
CA LYS A 269 40.99 -12.52 -11.04
C LYS A 269 41.59 -12.05 -12.36
N ILE A 270 40.84 -11.28 -13.15
CA ILE A 270 41.33 -10.73 -14.42
C ILE A 270 42.48 -9.74 -14.17
N THR A 271 42.36 -8.85 -13.18
CA THR A 271 43.47 -7.97 -12.81
C THR A 271 44.73 -8.77 -12.43
N GLN A 272 44.58 -9.85 -11.66
CA GLN A 272 45.70 -10.73 -11.31
C GLN A 272 46.30 -11.46 -12.51
N GLN A 273 45.47 -11.86 -13.47
CA GLN A 273 45.89 -12.51 -14.72
C GLN A 273 46.68 -11.58 -15.64
N LEU A 274 46.16 -10.37 -15.85
CA LEU A 274 46.78 -9.39 -16.75
C LEU A 274 48.04 -8.78 -16.15
N GLY A 275 48.18 -8.77 -14.83
CA GLY A 275 49.33 -8.17 -14.15
C GLY A 275 49.28 -6.64 -14.23
N PRO A 276 50.43 -5.94 -14.30
CA PRO A 276 50.49 -4.48 -14.35
C PRO A 276 49.85 -3.95 -15.64
N THR A 277 48.59 -3.53 -15.55
CA THR A 277 47.82 -2.94 -16.65
C THR A 277 47.27 -1.59 -16.18
N PRO A 278 47.19 -0.56 -17.05
CA PRO A 278 46.56 0.71 -16.70
C PRO A 278 45.15 0.51 -16.13
N ILE A 279 44.88 1.10 -14.96
CA ILE A 279 43.57 1.00 -14.31
C ILE A 279 42.60 1.94 -15.04
N PRO A 280 41.40 1.47 -15.42
CA PRO A 280 40.38 2.32 -16.04
C PRO A 280 40.02 3.54 -15.19
N THR A 281 39.78 4.67 -15.86
CA THR A 281 39.27 5.88 -15.21
C THR A 281 37.75 5.81 -15.00
N ALA A 282 37.21 6.64 -14.10
CA ALA A 282 35.76 6.72 -13.88
C ALA A 282 34.99 7.07 -15.16
N LYS A 283 35.52 7.99 -15.98
CA LYS A 283 34.91 8.36 -17.27
C LYS A 283 34.86 7.21 -18.26
N GLU A 284 35.83 6.30 -18.23
CA GLU A 284 35.80 5.11 -19.07
C GLU A 284 34.80 4.08 -18.56
N ILE A 285 34.74 3.88 -17.23
CA ILE A 285 33.78 2.99 -16.57
C ILE A 285 32.34 3.42 -16.86
N ASP A 286 32.03 4.70 -16.65
CA ASP A 286 30.69 5.27 -16.85
C ASP A 286 30.44 5.74 -18.30
N GLY A 287 31.40 5.51 -19.20
CA GLY A 287 31.31 5.81 -20.62
C GLY A 287 31.38 4.52 -21.43
N LYS A 288 32.47 4.31 -22.17
CA LYS A 288 32.61 3.18 -23.11
C LYS A 288 32.31 1.79 -22.51
N TYR A 289 32.63 1.56 -21.23
CA TYR A 289 32.35 0.26 -20.60
C TYR A 289 30.89 0.12 -20.16
N LEU A 290 30.24 1.22 -19.78
CA LEU A 290 28.79 1.24 -19.55
C LEU A 290 28.04 0.99 -20.87
N ASP A 291 28.45 1.65 -21.95
CA ASP A 291 27.89 1.46 -23.29
C ASP A 291 28.06 0.00 -23.74
N ALA A 292 29.25 -0.58 -23.58
CA ALA A 292 29.50 -1.98 -23.91
C ALA A 292 28.63 -2.96 -23.09
N ASN A 293 28.45 -2.70 -21.78
CA ASN A 293 27.54 -3.51 -20.95
C ASN A 293 26.09 -3.37 -21.42
N TYR A 294 25.66 -2.15 -21.79
CA TYR A 294 24.32 -1.90 -22.32
C TYR A 294 24.09 -2.64 -23.65
N ASP A 295 25.06 -2.61 -24.56
CA ASP A 295 25.00 -3.32 -25.84
C ASP A 295 24.95 -4.84 -25.64
N GLU A 296 25.71 -5.37 -24.67
CA GLU A 296 25.66 -6.79 -24.31
C GLU A 296 24.28 -7.18 -23.76
N ALA A 297 23.73 -6.41 -22.81
CA ALA A 297 22.38 -6.65 -22.28
C ALA A 297 21.31 -6.55 -23.38
N THR A 298 21.44 -5.57 -24.27
CA THR A 298 20.52 -5.38 -25.40
C THR A 298 20.60 -6.58 -26.36
N SER A 299 21.80 -7.06 -26.67
CA SER A 299 22.01 -8.25 -27.48
C SER A 299 21.41 -9.52 -26.83
N PHE A 300 21.52 -9.63 -25.51
CA PHE A 300 20.89 -10.71 -24.76
C PHE A 300 19.35 -10.60 -24.79
N LEU A 301 18.81 -9.38 -24.66
CA LEU A 301 17.38 -9.11 -24.77
C LEU A 301 16.86 -9.49 -26.15
N GLN A 302 17.57 -9.16 -27.23
CA GLN A 302 17.16 -9.52 -28.60
C GLN A 302 17.03 -11.03 -28.79
N LYS A 303 17.95 -11.83 -28.24
CA LYS A 303 17.83 -13.30 -28.24
C LYS A 303 16.58 -13.75 -27.49
N PHE A 304 16.24 -13.08 -26.39
CA PHE A 304 15.03 -13.37 -25.64
C PHE A 304 13.75 -12.94 -26.35
N LYS A 305 13.77 -11.87 -27.16
CA LYS A 305 12.61 -11.45 -27.97
C LYS A 305 12.19 -12.51 -28.99
N GLN A 306 13.12 -13.36 -29.44
CA GLN A 306 12.80 -14.47 -30.36
C GLN A 306 11.83 -15.50 -29.75
N ASP A 307 11.83 -15.65 -28.42
CA ASP A 307 10.92 -16.58 -27.72
C ASP A 307 9.47 -16.09 -27.71
N TRP A 308 9.24 -14.78 -27.92
CA TRP A 308 7.91 -14.17 -27.82
C TRP A 308 6.89 -14.80 -28.76
N LYS A 309 7.31 -15.13 -30.00
CA LYS A 309 6.45 -15.79 -31.00
C LYS A 309 6.01 -17.20 -30.59
N ASN A 310 6.85 -17.92 -29.85
CA ASN A 310 6.61 -19.33 -29.51
C ASN A 310 5.86 -19.49 -28.19
N PHE A 311 6.12 -18.61 -27.22
CA PHE A 311 5.61 -18.75 -25.85
C PHE A 311 4.62 -17.66 -25.43
N GLY A 312 4.56 -16.55 -26.18
CA GLY A 312 3.83 -15.36 -25.78
C GLY A 312 4.51 -14.57 -24.66
N VAL A 313 3.99 -13.36 -24.40
CA VAL A 313 4.51 -12.41 -23.42
C VAL A 313 3.43 -12.04 -22.41
N THR A 314 3.80 -12.08 -21.13
CA THR A 314 3.07 -11.41 -20.06
C THR A 314 3.72 -10.04 -19.81
N LEU A 315 3.00 -8.96 -20.14
CA LEU A 315 3.41 -7.59 -19.83
C LEU A 315 2.98 -7.25 -18.41
N MET A 316 3.91 -6.84 -17.57
CA MET A 316 3.67 -6.43 -16.18
C MET A 316 3.93 -4.93 -16.04
N CYS A 317 2.99 -4.22 -15.44
CA CYS A 317 3.09 -2.80 -15.17
C CYS A 317 2.93 -2.54 -13.67
N ASP A 318 3.90 -1.84 -13.07
CA ASP A 318 3.88 -1.44 -11.67
C ASP A 318 4.20 0.04 -11.55
N SER A 319 3.45 0.75 -10.71
CA SER A 319 3.66 2.18 -10.50
C SER A 319 3.80 2.54 -9.05
N TRP A 320 4.62 3.55 -8.79
CA TRP A 320 4.81 4.06 -7.45
C TRP A 320 5.04 5.56 -7.48
N THR A 321 4.49 6.25 -6.48
CA THR A 321 4.75 7.65 -6.21
C THR A 321 5.60 7.76 -4.95
N GLY A 322 6.78 8.34 -5.11
CA GLY A 322 7.70 8.61 -4.02
C GLY A 322 7.28 9.79 -3.16
N PRO A 323 7.87 9.93 -1.96
CA PRO A 323 7.57 11.05 -1.06
C PRO A 323 7.96 12.42 -1.64
N THR A 324 8.88 12.46 -2.61
CA THR A 324 9.27 13.66 -3.35
C THR A 324 8.26 14.07 -4.43
N GLY A 325 7.17 13.32 -4.60
CA GLY A 325 6.21 13.49 -5.70
C GLY A 325 6.66 12.87 -7.02
N MET A 326 7.86 12.28 -7.07
CA MET A 326 8.33 11.56 -8.25
C MET A 326 7.45 10.32 -8.47
N CYS A 327 6.92 10.18 -9.67
CA CYS A 327 6.05 9.06 -10.01
C CYS A 327 6.61 8.29 -11.20
N LEU A 328 6.85 6.99 -11.02
CA LEU A 328 7.40 6.13 -12.07
C LEU A 328 6.45 4.99 -12.39
N ILE A 329 6.30 4.70 -13.68
CA ILE A 329 5.58 3.55 -14.20
C ILE A 329 6.60 2.61 -14.83
N ASN A 330 6.79 1.44 -14.23
CA ASN A 330 7.73 0.43 -14.70
C ASN A 330 7.01 -0.60 -15.56
N PHE A 331 7.64 -0.97 -16.68
CA PHE A 331 7.21 -2.05 -17.56
C PHE A 331 8.22 -3.19 -17.51
N MET A 332 7.73 -4.38 -17.22
CA MET A 332 8.51 -5.60 -17.20
C MET A 332 7.83 -6.63 -18.10
N VAL A 333 8.61 -7.45 -18.78
CA VAL A 333 8.10 -8.54 -19.62
C VAL A 333 8.49 -9.88 -19.03
N TYR A 334 7.55 -10.81 -19.00
CA TYR A 334 7.80 -12.19 -18.64
C TYR A 334 7.48 -13.10 -19.84
N CYS A 335 8.45 -13.93 -20.22
CA CYS A 335 8.32 -14.92 -21.28
C CYS A 335 9.27 -16.08 -20.96
N ASN A 336 8.88 -17.31 -21.27
CA ASN A 336 9.72 -18.51 -21.15
C ASN A 336 10.55 -18.59 -19.85
N THR A 337 9.89 -18.47 -18.68
CA THR A 337 10.49 -18.53 -17.32
C THR A 337 11.47 -17.42 -16.95
N ARG A 338 11.53 -16.33 -17.74
CA ARG A 338 12.43 -15.21 -17.50
C ARG A 338 11.66 -13.90 -17.47
N MET A 339 12.12 -13.00 -16.61
CA MET A 339 11.60 -11.65 -16.46
C MET A 339 12.68 -10.65 -16.86
N PHE A 340 12.29 -9.65 -17.64
CA PHE A 340 13.16 -8.56 -18.07
C PHE A 340 12.49 -7.23 -17.77
N PHE A 341 13.29 -6.29 -17.29
CA PHE A 341 12.89 -4.89 -17.28
C PHE A 341 12.92 -4.38 -18.71
N LEU A 342 11.80 -3.82 -19.17
CA LEU A 342 11.68 -3.28 -20.52
C LEU A 342 11.97 -1.79 -20.52
N ASN A 343 11.22 -1.02 -19.72
CA ASN A 343 11.37 0.43 -19.63
C ASN A 343 10.72 0.97 -18.33
N SER A 344 11.02 2.22 -17.99
CA SER A 344 10.32 3.00 -16.97
C SER A 344 9.96 4.37 -17.53
N ILE A 345 8.74 4.84 -17.23
CA ILE A 345 8.24 6.15 -17.64
C ILE A 345 8.16 7.06 -16.41
N ASP A 346 8.74 8.25 -16.52
CA ASP A 346 8.53 9.32 -15.56
C ASP A 346 7.16 9.98 -15.78
N ALA A 347 6.25 9.73 -14.84
CA ALA A 347 4.90 10.28 -14.80
C ALA A 347 4.78 11.42 -13.77
N SER A 348 5.90 11.99 -13.31
CA SER A 348 5.91 13.11 -12.38
C SER A 348 5.20 14.33 -12.96
N GLY A 349 4.33 14.97 -12.16
CA GLY A 349 3.54 16.12 -12.60
C GLY A 349 2.35 15.79 -13.53
N GLN A 350 2.17 14.52 -13.91
CA GLN A 350 1.02 14.08 -14.71
C GLN A 350 -0.13 13.62 -13.82
N THR A 351 -1.36 13.91 -14.25
CA THR A 351 -2.54 13.29 -13.63
C THR A 351 -2.66 11.86 -14.17
N GLN A 352 -2.38 10.87 -13.32
CA GLN A 352 -2.47 9.44 -13.68
C GLN A 352 -3.92 8.94 -13.79
N ASN A 353 -4.72 9.59 -14.63
CA ASN A 353 -6.06 9.13 -14.97
C ASN A 353 -5.99 7.88 -15.88
N SER A 354 -7.15 7.26 -16.12
CA SER A 354 -7.23 6.05 -16.97
C SER A 354 -6.65 6.26 -18.36
N ASP A 355 -6.84 7.45 -18.93
CA ASP A 355 -6.55 7.70 -20.34
C ASP A 355 -5.04 7.91 -20.56
N PHE A 356 -4.37 8.54 -19.60
CA PHE A 356 -2.91 8.60 -19.57
C PHE A 356 -2.30 7.21 -19.47
N ILE A 357 -2.76 6.41 -18.49
CA ILE A 357 -2.25 5.04 -18.28
C ILE A 357 -2.51 4.18 -19.52
N TYR A 358 -3.70 4.28 -20.11
CA TYR A 358 -4.05 3.58 -21.35
C TYR A 358 -3.03 3.86 -22.45
N ARG A 359 -2.75 5.14 -22.74
CA ARG A 359 -1.81 5.53 -23.80
C ARG A 359 -0.39 5.03 -23.54
N GLU A 360 0.07 5.06 -22.29
CA GLU A 360 1.40 4.56 -21.97
C GLU A 360 1.49 3.03 -22.08
N ILE A 361 0.44 2.29 -21.69
CA ILE A 361 0.38 0.84 -21.89
C ILE A 361 0.31 0.51 -23.38
N GLU A 362 -0.53 1.21 -24.15
CA GLU A 362 -0.71 1.00 -25.58
C GLU A 362 0.60 1.16 -26.36
N LYS A 363 1.38 2.21 -26.08
CA LYS A 363 2.72 2.39 -26.69
C LYS A 363 3.61 1.18 -26.49
N VAL A 364 3.62 0.61 -25.28
CA VAL A 364 4.44 -0.56 -24.95
C VAL A 364 3.88 -1.83 -25.61
N VAL A 365 2.56 -1.96 -25.69
CA VAL A 365 1.89 -3.06 -26.40
C VAL A 365 2.27 -3.05 -27.89
N GLU A 366 2.26 -1.88 -28.53
CA GLU A 366 2.67 -1.71 -29.92
C GLU A 366 4.16 -1.94 -30.11
N GLU A 367 5.02 -1.49 -29.18
CA GLU A 367 6.47 -1.73 -29.24
C GLU A 367 6.83 -3.23 -29.19
N ILE A 368 6.09 -4.02 -28.40
CA ILE A 368 6.27 -5.47 -28.30
C ILE A 368 5.66 -6.21 -29.51
N GLY A 369 4.62 -5.64 -30.12
CA GLY A 369 3.72 -6.31 -31.05
C GLY A 369 2.61 -7.01 -30.29
N HIS A 370 1.38 -6.53 -30.44
CA HIS A 370 0.23 -7.00 -29.70
C HIS A 370 -0.04 -8.51 -29.91
N GLU A 371 0.31 -9.05 -31.07
CA GLU A 371 0.20 -10.47 -31.43
C GLU A 371 1.04 -11.40 -30.53
N HIS A 372 2.09 -10.87 -29.91
CA HIS A 372 2.93 -11.62 -28.98
C HIS A 372 2.42 -11.57 -27.55
N ILE A 373 1.57 -10.61 -27.20
CA ILE A 373 1.08 -10.42 -25.84
C ILE A 373 -0.11 -11.34 -25.59
N VAL A 374 0.01 -12.20 -24.58
CA VAL A 374 -1.08 -13.06 -24.12
C VAL A 374 -1.76 -12.51 -22.88
N GLN A 375 -1.03 -11.73 -22.09
CA GLN A 375 -1.49 -11.28 -20.79
C GLN A 375 -0.90 -9.93 -20.41
N ILE A 376 -1.71 -9.09 -19.76
CA ILE A 376 -1.27 -7.88 -19.08
C ILE A 376 -1.59 -8.00 -17.59
N VAL A 377 -0.61 -7.74 -16.74
CA VAL A 377 -0.75 -7.74 -15.27
C VAL A 377 -0.44 -6.35 -14.74
N THR A 378 -1.40 -5.73 -14.06
CA THR A 378 -1.23 -4.38 -13.47
C THR A 378 -1.64 -4.35 -12.01
N ASP A 379 -1.33 -3.28 -11.30
CA ASP A 379 -1.88 -3.08 -9.95
C ASP A 379 -3.41 -2.99 -9.95
N ASN A 380 -4.01 -3.07 -8.76
CA ASN A 380 -5.47 -3.09 -8.62
C ASN A 380 -6.07 -1.66 -8.54
N GLY A 381 -5.32 -0.63 -8.91
CA GLY A 381 -5.72 0.77 -8.91
C GLY A 381 -6.87 1.01 -9.89
N SER A 382 -7.82 1.86 -9.51
CA SER A 382 -9.03 2.10 -10.33
C SER A 382 -8.70 2.58 -11.75
N ASN A 383 -7.64 3.39 -11.89
CA ASN A 383 -7.26 3.96 -13.17
C ASN A 383 -6.58 2.90 -14.07
N TYR A 384 -5.72 2.05 -13.50
CA TYR A 384 -5.13 0.90 -14.21
C TYR A 384 -6.20 -0.11 -14.65
N LYS A 385 -7.15 -0.44 -13.77
CA LYS A 385 -8.27 -1.32 -14.12
C LYS A 385 -9.05 -0.79 -15.31
N LYS A 386 -9.42 0.50 -15.25
CA LYS A 386 -10.21 1.12 -16.31
C LYS A 386 -9.41 1.15 -17.63
N ALA A 387 -8.15 1.57 -17.57
CA ALA A 387 -7.26 1.59 -18.74
C ALA A 387 -7.14 0.21 -19.40
N CYS A 388 -6.80 -0.83 -18.63
CA CYS A 388 -6.62 -2.16 -19.19
C CYS A 388 -7.94 -2.80 -19.66
N LYS A 389 -9.07 -2.53 -19.00
CA LYS A 389 -10.38 -2.97 -19.48
C LYS A 389 -10.73 -2.34 -20.83
N THR A 390 -10.54 -1.03 -20.96
CA THR A 390 -10.75 -0.33 -22.24
C THR A 390 -9.84 -0.90 -23.33
N LEU A 391 -8.59 -1.20 -23.02
CA LEU A 391 -7.66 -1.83 -23.96
C LEU A 391 -8.16 -3.18 -24.48
N ILE A 392 -8.58 -4.11 -23.60
CA ILE A 392 -9.02 -5.44 -24.04
C ILE A 392 -10.41 -5.45 -24.70
N GLU A 393 -11.19 -4.36 -24.55
CA GLU A 393 -12.46 -4.16 -25.27
C GLU A 393 -12.23 -3.78 -26.73
N GLU A 394 -11.04 -3.28 -27.09
CA GLU A 394 -10.72 -2.98 -28.48
C GLU A 394 -10.59 -4.27 -29.30
N PRO A 395 -11.23 -4.37 -30.48
CA PRO A 395 -11.17 -5.58 -31.31
C PRO A 395 -9.74 -6.05 -31.61
N LYS A 396 -8.82 -5.09 -31.77
CA LYS A 396 -7.38 -5.32 -32.05
C LYS A 396 -6.66 -6.06 -30.91
N TYR A 397 -7.09 -5.86 -29.67
CA TYR A 397 -6.45 -6.41 -28.47
C TYR A 397 -7.32 -7.46 -27.77
N SER A 398 -8.40 -7.90 -28.42
CA SER A 398 -9.40 -8.83 -27.85
C SER A 398 -8.85 -10.20 -27.44
N HIS A 399 -7.68 -10.60 -27.96
CA HIS A 399 -6.98 -11.84 -27.57
C HIS A 399 -6.15 -11.69 -26.28
N ILE A 400 -5.94 -10.46 -25.79
CA ILE A 400 -5.12 -10.18 -24.61
C ILE A 400 -5.98 -10.32 -23.35
N VAL A 401 -5.49 -11.08 -22.37
CA VAL A 401 -6.14 -11.20 -21.05
C VAL A 401 -5.53 -10.21 -20.07
N TRP A 402 -6.34 -9.36 -19.45
CA TRP A 402 -5.91 -8.56 -18.31
C TRP A 402 -6.18 -9.28 -16.98
N GLN A 403 -5.20 -9.25 -16.06
CA GLN A 403 -5.37 -9.72 -14.68
C GLN A 403 -4.78 -8.72 -13.67
N PRO A 404 -5.38 -8.56 -12.49
CA PRO A 404 -4.78 -7.75 -11.44
C PRO A 404 -3.60 -8.50 -10.80
N CYS A 405 -2.64 -7.73 -10.29
CA CYS A 405 -1.47 -8.26 -9.60
C CYS A 405 -1.90 -9.10 -8.39
N THR A 406 -1.45 -10.36 -8.40
CA THR A 406 -1.77 -11.34 -7.38
C THR A 406 -1.30 -10.91 -5.99
N ALA A 407 -0.03 -10.49 -5.87
CA ALA A 407 0.54 -10.04 -4.60
C ALA A 407 -0.21 -8.83 -4.04
N HIS A 408 -0.53 -7.85 -4.88
CA HIS A 408 -1.32 -6.69 -4.49
C HIS A 408 -2.74 -7.09 -4.05
N THR A 409 -3.36 -8.03 -4.76
CA THR A 409 -4.73 -8.46 -4.44
C THR A 409 -4.79 -9.20 -3.11
N VAL A 410 -3.84 -10.08 -2.79
CA VAL A 410 -3.76 -10.73 -1.46
C VAL A 410 -3.46 -9.69 -0.36
N ASN A 411 -2.62 -8.70 -0.65
CA ASN A 411 -2.39 -7.58 0.26
C ASN A 411 -3.68 -6.78 0.55
N LEU A 412 -4.57 -6.63 -0.43
CA LEU A 412 -5.90 -6.04 -0.22
C LEU A 412 -6.84 -6.95 0.58
N MET A 413 -6.74 -8.28 0.45
CA MET A 413 -7.47 -9.22 1.31
C MET A 413 -7.06 -9.03 2.77
N LEU A 414 -5.75 -8.95 3.04
CA LEU A 414 -5.22 -8.67 4.38
C LEU A 414 -5.72 -7.31 4.90
N LYS A 415 -5.74 -6.27 4.05
CA LYS A 415 -6.32 -4.96 4.38
C LYS A 415 -7.78 -5.04 4.79
N ASP A 416 -8.59 -5.78 4.04
CA ASP A 416 -10.01 -5.91 4.32
C ASP A 416 -10.28 -6.73 5.60
N ILE A 417 -9.45 -7.74 5.87
CA ILE A 417 -9.52 -8.55 7.10
C ILE A 417 -9.07 -7.74 8.33
N ALA A 418 -8.06 -6.89 8.19
CA ALA A 418 -7.58 -6.08 9.31
C ALA A 418 -8.58 -5.05 9.83
N LYS A 419 -9.61 -4.71 9.03
CA LYS A 419 -10.72 -3.83 9.43
C LYS A 419 -11.76 -4.50 10.31
N PHE A 420 -11.70 -5.83 10.49
CA PHE A 420 -12.58 -6.50 11.42
C PHE A 420 -12.15 -6.16 12.85
N PRO A 421 -13.06 -5.75 13.75
CA PRO A 421 -12.67 -5.28 15.07
C PRO A 421 -11.90 -6.26 15.93
N GLU A 422 -12.10 -7.56 15.75
CA GLU A 422 -11.28 -8.61 16.38
C GLU A 422 -9.80 -8.48 16.03
N VAL A 423 -9.49 -7.96 14.85
CA VAL A 423 -8.12 -7.71 14.36
C VAL A 423 -7.71 -6.25 14.61
N ASP A 424 -8.59 -5.31 14.30
CA ASP A 424 -8.33 -3.86 14.37
C ASP A 424 -7.94 -3.42 15.79
N VAL A 425 -8.57 -3.98 16.82
CA VAL A 425 -8.24 -3.64 18.23
C VAL A 425 -6.79 -3.99 18.58
N ILE A 426 -6.29 -5.13 18.07
CA ILE A 426 -4.90 -5.56 18.29
C ILE A 426 -3.94 -4.72 17.46
N VAL A 427 -4.28 -4.43 16.21
CA VAL A 427 -3.47 -3.55 15.35
C VAL A 427 -3.35 -2.16 15.97
N LYS A 428 -4.45 -1.58 16.45
CA LYS A 428 -4.48 -0.24 17.05
C LYS A 428 -3.75 -0.20 18.39
N SER A 429 -3.95 -1.19 19.26
CA SER A 429 -3.19 -1.27 20.53
C SER A 429 -1.69 -1.39 20.27
N ALA A 430 -1.25 -2.28 19.38
CA ALA A 430 0.15 -2.39 18.98
C ALA A 430 0.72 -1.09 18.41
N LYS A 431 -0.05 -0.37 17.56
CA LYS A 431 0.32 0.95 17.03
C LYS A 431 0.47 1.99 18.15
N THR A 432 -0.43 2.01 19.13
CA THR A 432 -0.35 2.93 20.28
C THR A 432 0.90 2.68 21.11
N ILE A 433 1.22 1.43 21.42
CA ILE A 433 2.46 1.03 22.11
C ILE A 433 3.67 1.51 21.30
N CYS A 434 3.71 1.22 19.99
CA CYS A 434 4.83 1.59 19.13
C CYS A 434 5.05 3.11 19.10
N ARG A 435 3.96 3.89 18.99
CA ARG A 435 4.00 5.35 19.01
C ARG A 435 4.57 5.87 20.33
N PHE A 436 4.12 5.31 21.46
CA PHE A 436 4.66 5.68 22.77
C PHE A 436 6.16 5.38 22.87
N LEU A 437 6.57 4.15 22.54
CA LEU A 437 7.97 3.72 22.61
C LEU A 437 8.91 4.53 21.69
N HIS A 438 8.38 5.09 20.60
CA HIS A 438 9.13 5.93 19.67
C HIS A 438 9.01 7.44 19.94
N LYS A 439 8.16 7.85 20.90
CA LYS A 439 7.90 9.26 21.19
C LYS A 439 9.12 9.96 21.79
N HIS A 440 9.90 9.23 22.59
CA HIS A 440 11.04 9.76 23.33
C HIS A 440 12.32 9.01 22.97
N ASN A 441 13.41 9.72 22.68
CA ASN A 441 14.66 9.11 22.21
C ASN A 441 15.23 8.09 23.21
N ASN A 442 15.32 8.41 24.51
CA ASN A 442 15.87 7.45 25.47
C ASN A 442 14.95 6.24 25.67
N LEU A 443 13.62 6.42 25.58
CA LEU A 443 12.68 5.29 25.63
C LEU A 443 12.87 4.37 24.43
N HIS A 444 13.07 4.94 23.24
CA HIS A 444 13.33 4.19 22.02
C HIS A 444 14.65 3.42 22.11
N ASP A 445 15.71 4.05 22.64
CA ASP A 445 17.00 3.41 22.86
C ASP A 445 16.93 2.29 23.91
N ASN A 446 16.22 2.52 25.02
CA ASN A 446 15.98 1.50 26.05
C ASN A 446 15.19 0.33 25.48
N MET A 447 14.13 0.58 24.71
CA MET A 447 13.39 -0.47 24.02
C MET A 447 14.35 -1.30 23.18
N LYS A 448 15.15 -0.68 22.28
CA LYS A 448 16.07 -1.41 21.39
C LYS A 448 17.06 -2.28 22.15
N LYS A 449 17.59 -1.77 23.26
CA LYS A 449 18.53 -2.49 24.12
C LYS A 449 17.88 -3.71 24.77
N ASN A 450 16.71 -3.54 25.37
CA ASN A 450 16.04 -4.60 26.13
C ASN A 450 15.41 -5.67 25.24
N ILE A 451 14.86 -5.28 24.07
CA ILE A 451 14.23 -6.22 23.15
C ILE A 451 15.20 -6.83 22.11
N GLY A 452 16.47 -6.44 22.15
CA GLY A 452 17.50 -6.97 21.26
C GLY A 452 17.33 -6.54 19.80
N GLY A 453 16.95 -5.29 19.56
CA GLY A 453 16.82 -4.71 18.21
C GLY A 453 15.58 -3.84 18.04
N GLU A 454 15.16 -3.64 16.79
CA GLU A 454 14.09 -2.71 16.43
C GLU A 454 12.74 -3.41 16.19
N LEU A 455 11.63 -2.66 16.33
CA LEU A 455 10.30 -3.07 15.88
C LEU A 455 10.11 -2.74 14.40
N ILE A 456 9.45 -3.63 13.66
CA ILE A 456 9.13 -3.36 12.26
C ILE A 456 8.02 -2.32 12.22
N ARG A 457 8.26 -1.13 11.67
CA ARG A 457 7.19 -0.11 11.58
C ARG A 457 6.13 -0.51 10.55
N PRO A 458 4.84 -0.33 10.86
CA PRO A 458 3.79 -0.52 9.87
C PRO A 458 3.93 0.55 8.78
N ASN A 459 3.82 0.15 7.52
CA ASN A 459 3.73 1.05 6.37
C ASN A 459 2.28 1.03 5.85
N ALA A 460 1.63 2.19 5.86
CA ALA A 460 0.25 2.37 5.40
C ALA A 460 -0.01 1.86 3.96
N THR A 461 1.01 1.87 3.10
CA THR A 461 0.90 1.46 1.69
C THR A 461 0.97 -0.05 1.45
N ARG A 462 1.44 -0.85 2.42
CA ARG A 462 1.61 -2.31 2.27
C ARG A 462 1.13 -3.04 3.51
N PHE A 463 -0.10 -3.56 3.51
CA PHE A 463 -0.70 -4.30 4.63
C PHE A 463 0.11 -5.53 5.08
N GLY A 464 0.90 -6.13 4.19
CA GLY A 464 1.91 -7.12 4.59
C GLY A 464 2.87 -6.64 5.69
N THR A 465 3.13 -5.33 5.77
CA THR A 465 3.96 -4.73 6.84
C THR A 465 3.23 -4.64 8.18
N VAL A 466 1.89 -4.56 8.19
CA VAL A 466 1.11 -4.63 9.44
C VAL A 466 1.24 -6.02 10.06
N PHE A 467 1.21 -7.08 9.24
CA PHE A 467 1.50 -8.44 9.71
C PHE A 467 2.92 -8.53 10.28
N MET A 468 3.93 -8.05 9.55
CA MET A 468 5.33 -8.07 10.01
C MET A 468 5.53 -7.25 11.29
N PHE A 469 4.81 -6.14 11.44
CA PHE A 469 4.80 -5.32 12.64
C PHE A 469 4.29 -6.11 13.85
N LEU A 470 3.13 -6.75 13.73
CA LEU A 470 2.57 -7.60 14.79
C LEU A 470 3.47 -8.81 15.08
N GLU A 471 4.02 -9.45 14.04
CA GLU A 471 4.94 -10.58 14.18
C GLU A 471 6.23 -10.15 14.89
N SER A 472 6.70 -8.92 14.68
CA SER A 472 7.89 -8.40 15.35
C SER A 472 7.72 -8.24 16.86
N TYR A 473 6.51 -7.94 17.34
CA TYR A 473 6.18 -8.02 18.77
C TYR A 473 6.19 -9.45 19.27
N HIS A 474 5.49 -10.35 18.57
CA HIS A 474 5.37 -11.74 18.99
C HIS A 474 6.73 -12.47 19.05
N LEU A 475 7.61 -12.23 18.08
CA LEU A 475 8.98 -12.76 18.08
C LEU A 475 9.84 -12.24 19.25
N LYS A 476 9.47 -11.09 19.82
CA LYS A 476 10.17 -10.45 20.95
C LYS A 476 9.36 -10.52 22.26
N LYS A 477 8.31 -11.36 22.31
CA LYS A 477 7.38 -11.47 23.45
C LYS A 477 8.08 -11.64 24.78
N ASP A 478 9.00 -12.61 24.86
CA ASP A 478 9.71 -12.91 26.11
C ASP A 478 10.59 -11.75 26.56
N LYS A 479 11.23 -11.07 25.60
CA LYS A 479 12.06 -9.89 25.88
C LYS A 479 11.24 -8.69 26.34
N PHE A 480 10.06 -8.47 25.76
CA PHE A 480 9.15 -7.44 26.26
C PHE A 480 8.69 -7.76 27.69
N ARG A 481 8.32 -9.01 27.99
CA ARG A 481 7.91 -9.42 29.34
C ARG A 481 9.02 -9.25 30.37
N GLU A 482 10.24 -9.64 30.01
CA GLU A 482 11.44 -9.42 30.82
C GLU A 482 11.67 -7.92 31.08
N TRP A 483 11.48 -7.08 30.06
CA TRP A 483 11.63 -5.63 30.19
C TRP A 483 10.55 -5.01 31.09
N MET A 484 9.28 -5.39 30.96
CA MET A 484 8.18 -4.82 31.76
C MET A 484 8.36 -5.01 33.28
N VAL A 485 9.10 -6.04 33.71
CA VAL A 485 9.36 -6.30 35.15
C VAL A 485 10.69 -5.71 35.65
N SER A 486 11.52 -5.19 34.74
CA SER A 486 12.84 -4.62 35.03
C SER A 486 12.75 -3.30 35.80
N GLN A 487 13.84 -2.94 36.50
CA GLN A 487 13.91 -1.62 37.15
C GLN A 487 14.00 -0.48 36.16
N ASP A 488 14.65 -0.70 35.00
CA ASP A 488 14.67 0.24 33.86
C ASP A 488 13.26 0.73 33.51
N TRP A 489 12.31 -0.21 33.38
CA TRP A 489 10.94 0.13 33.03
C TRP A 489 10.20 0.81 34.19
N LYS A 490 10.34 0.31 35.42
CA LYS A 490 9.68 0.87 36.62
C LYS A 490 10.14 2.28 36.95
N GLU A 491 11.40 2.58 36.70
CA GLU A 491 12.02 3.90 36.89
C GLU A 491 11.91 4.78 35.63
N CYS A 492 11.07 4.39 34.66
CA CYS A 492 10.86 5.14 33.43
C CYS A 492 10.40 6.56 33.73
N GLN A 493 11.13 7.54 33.18
CA GLN A 493 10.85 8.96 33.36
C GLN A 493 9.46 9.38 32.88
N TRP A 494 8.86 8.59 31.97
CA TRP A 494 7.55 8.87 31.37
C TRP A 494 6.42 8.02 31.96
N SER A 495 6.61 7.46 33.16
CA SER A 495 5.61 6.65 33.87
C SER A 495 4.27 7.37 34.11
N TYR A 496 4.27 8.71 34.14
CA TYR A 496 3.08 9.54 34.25
C TYR A 496 2.26 9.64 32.95
N GLU A 497 2.80 9.23 31.79
CA GLU A 497 2.08 9.35 30.53
C GLU A 497 1.04 8.23 30.35
N PRO A 498 -0.14 8.52 29.77
CA PRO A 498 -1.13 7.49 29.46
C PRO A 498 -0.59 6.37 28.57
N GLY A 499 0.38 6.68 27.70
CA GLY A 499 1.05 5.70 26.84
C GLY A 499 1.89 4.68 27.62
N TYR A 500 2.47 5.07 28.75
CA TYR A 500 3.20 4.15 29.64
C TYR A 500 2.24 3.12 30.23
N VAL A 501 1.19 3.59 30.92
CA VAL A 501 0.19 2.74 31.59
C VAL A 501 -0.43 1.76 30.60
N PHE A 502 -0.86 2.27 29.43
CA PHE A 502 -1.44 1.43 28.38
C PHE A 502 -0.45 0.37 27.86
N SER A 503 0.83 0.74 27.69
CA SER A 503 1.86 -0.19 27.20
C SER A 503 2.17 -1.26 28.24
N GLU A 504 2.27 -0.89 29.51
CA GLU A 504 2.51 -1.80 30.63
C GLU A 504 1.35 -2.80 30.78
N GLU A 505 0.11 -2.32 30.75
CA GLU A 505 -1.10 -3.17 30.79
C GLU A 505 -1.13 -4.19 29.66
N CYS A 506 -0.85 -3.76 28.42
CA CYS A 506 -0.89 -4.65 27.26
C CYS A 506 0.29 -5.64 27.26
N LEU A 507 1.52 -5.16 27.43
CA LEU A 507 2.74 -5.97 27.31
C LEU A 507 2.94 -6.92 28.49
N SER A 508 2.34 -6.65 29.65
CA SER A 508 2.32 -7.57 30.79
C SER A 508 1.15 -8.57 30.73
N SER A 509 0.12 -8.29 29.93
CA SER A 509 -1.10 -9.09 29.88
C SER A 509 -0.97 -10.34 29.00
N ASN A 510 -1.18 -11.51 29.60
CA ASN A 510 -1.33 -12.77 28.84
C ASN A 510 -2.49 -12.70 27.85
N VAL A 511 -3.56 -11.98 28.18
CA VAL A 511 -4.75 -11.84 27.34
C VAL A 511 -4.40 -11.13 26.03
N TRP A 512 -3.67 -10.01 26.10
CA TRP A 512 -3.25 -9.28 24.92
C TRP A 512 -2.31 -10.11 24.03
N TRP A 513 -1.33 -10.79 24.62
CA TRP A 513 -0.42 -11.67 23.88
C TRP A 513 -1.14 -12.84 23.19
N ASN A 514 -2.10 -13.46 23.86
CA ASN A 514 -2.89 -14.55 23.27
C ASN A 514 -3.77 -14.02 22.12
N ALA A 515 -4.35 -12.83 22.27
CA ALA A 515 -5.12 -12.19 21.20
C ALA A 515 -4.22 -11.81 20.00
N LEU A 516 -3.01 -11.29 20.24
CA LEU A 516 -2.01 -11.03 19.20
C LEU A 516 -1.65 -12.31 18.43
N GLU A 517 -1.37 -13.39 19.15
CA GLU A 517 -1.07 -14.69 18.57
C GLU A 517 -2.24 -15.24 17.74
N TRP A 518 -3.46 -15.09 18.24
CA TRP A 518 -4.67 -15.46 17.51
C TRP A 518 -4.86 -14.64 16.22
N VAL A 519 -4.61 -13.32 16.26
CA VAL A 519 -4.64 -12.46 15.07
C VAL A 519 -3.57 -12.89 14.06
N LEU A 520 -2.36 -13.17 14.53
CA LEU A 520 -1.28 -13.67 13.67
C LEU A 520 -1.66 -15.02 13.04
N GLY A 521 -2.27 -15.94 13.79
CA GLY A 521 -2.78 -17.21 13.26
C GLY A 521 -3.81 -17.03 12.14
N SER A 522 -4.64 -15.99 12.25
CA SER A 522 -5.66 -15.65 11.25
C SER A 522 -5.08 -15.03 9.97
N LEU A 523 -4.02 -14.22 10.07
CA LEU A 523 -3.43 -13.47 8.96
C LEU A 523 -2.27 -14.20 8.27
N ARG A 524 -1.49 -15.00 9.02
CA ARG A 524 -0.28 -15.69 8.56
C ARG A 524 -0.50 -16.56 7.31
N PRO A 525 -1.61 -17.30 7.15
CA PRO A 525 -1.82 -18.11 5.95
C PRO A 525 -1.85 -17.28 4.67
N LEU A 526 -2.60 -16.17 4.67
CA LEU A 526 -2.65 -15.24 3.53
C LEU A 526 -1.34 -14.50 3.33
N TYR A 527 -0.67 -14.10 4.41
CA TYR A 527 0.65 -13.49 4.32
C TYR A 527 1.66 -14.41 3.62
N LYS A 528 1.67 -15.72 3.94
CA LYS A 528 2.53 -16.70 3.25
C LYS A 528 2.19 -16.83 1.76
N ALA A 529 0.91 -16.83 1.40
CA ALA A 529 0.49 -16.86 -0.01
C ALA A 529 0.89 -15.58 -0.77
N MET A 530 0.77 -14.42 -0.14
CA MET A 530 1.27 -13.16 -0.69
C MET A 530 2.79 -13.20 -0.89
N ARG A 531 3.56 -13.71 0.08
CA ARG A 531 5.02 -13.85 -0.06
C ARG A 531 5.41 -14.80 -1.18
N TYR A 532 4.64 -15.88 -1.39
CA TYR A 532 4.83 -16.76 -2.55
C TYR A 532 4.69 -15.99 -3.86
N ALA A 533 3.59 -15.23 -4.02
CA ALA A 533 3.33 -14.40 -5.20
C ALA A 533 4.41 -13.32 -5.43
N ASP A 534 4.96 -12.77 -4.34
CA ASP A 534 5.99 -11.72 -4.37
C ASP A 534 7.42 -12.28 -4.56
N THR A 535 7.60 -13.60 -4.65
CA THR A 535 8.94 -14.18 -4.86
C THR A 535 9.38 -14.07 -6.32
N GLN A 536 10.54 -13.47 -6.55
CA GLN A 536 11.15 -13.35 -7.88
C GLN A 536 11.69 -14.67 -8.45
N LYS A 537 11.81 -15.73 -7.62
CA LYS A 537 12.38 -17.01 -8.00
C LYS A 537 11.28 -18.07 -7.94
N GLN A 538 10.85 -18.54 -9.11
CA GLN A 538 10.00 -19.73 -9.31
C GLN A 538 8.51 -19.62 -8.94
N CYS A 539 7.95 -18.42 -8.78
CA CYS A 539 6.50 -18.28 -8.61
C CYS A 539 5.76 -18.65 -9.92
N THR A 540 4.93 -19.70 -9.86
CA THR A 540 4.01 -20.10 -10.92
C THR A 540 2.56 -19.88 -10.48
N LEU A 541 1.65 -19.67 -11.43
CA LEU A 541 0.22 -19.54 -11.14
C LEU A 541 -0.34 -20.80 -10.46
N SER A 542 0.12 -21.99 -10.86
CA SER A 542 -0.27 -23.27 -10.24
C SER A 542 0.19 -23.38 -8.80
N GLY A 543 1.44 -22.99 -8.50
CA GLY A 543 1.95 -22.97 -7.14
C GLY A 543 1.27 -21.90 -6.28
N PHE A 544 0.91 -20.75 -6.86
CA PHE A 544 0.13 -19.74 -6.15
C PHE A 544 -1.27 -20.25 -5.81
N LYS A 545 -1.97 -20.90 -6.76
CA LYS A 545 -3.27 -21.54 -6.50
C LYS A 545 -3.18 -22.52 -5.33
N LYS A 546 -2.17 -23.40 -5.32
CA LYS A 546 -1.90 -24.32 -4.20
C LYS A 546 -1.68 -23.56 -2.88
N SER A 547 -0.89 -22.49 -2.91
CA SER A 547 -0.63 -21.67 -1.72
C SER A 547 -1.90 -21.00 -1.17
N MET A 548 -2.80 -20.53 -2.04
CA MET A 548 -4.08 -19.94 -1.64
C MET A 548 -5.04 -20.98 -1.07
N MET A 549 -5.15 -22.16 -1.70
CA MET A 549 -5.96 -23.26 -1.16
C MET A 549 -5.51 -23.66 0.25
N LEU A 550 -4.19 -23.80 0.44
CA LEU A 550 -3.62 -24.09 1.76
C LEU A 550 -3.84 -22.94 2.75
N ALA A 551 -3.83 -21.68 2.28
CA ALA A 551 -4.11 -20.53 3.13
C ALA A 551 -5.54 -20.58 3.66
N ILE A 552 -6.52 -20.85 2.79
CA ILE A 552 -7.93 -20.96 3.15
C ILE A 552 -8.15 -22.10 4.15
N GLN A 553 -7.60 -23.29 3.90
CA GLN A 553 -7.70 -24.43 4.82
C GLN A 553 -7.14 -24.13 6.22
N ARG A 554 -6.01 -23.41 6.28
CA ARG A 554 -5.40 -23.03 7.57
C ARG A 554 -6.21 -21.95 8.30
N MET A 555 -6.82 -21.02 7.57
CA MET A 555 -7.74 -20.06 8.17
C MET A 555 -8.99 -20.75 8.73
N GLU A 556 -9.52 -21.72 7.99
CA GLU A 556 -10.65 -22.53 8.43
C GLU A 556 -10.36 -23.31 9.71
N ALA A 557 -9.19 -23.97 9.77
CA ALA A 557 -8.76 -24.68 10.97
C ALA A 557 -8.55 -23.77 12.18
N HIS A 558 -8.02 -22.55 11.97
CA HIS A 558 -7.75 -21.59 13.05
C HIS A 558 -9.02 -20.88 13.56
N LEU A 559 -9.95 -20.55 12.66
CA LEU A 559 -11.15 -19.78 12.98
C LEU A 559 -12.37 -20.67 13.26
N GLY A 560 -12.33 -21.94 12.87
CA GLY A 560 -13.46 -22.86 12.88
C GLY A 560 -14.34 -22.71 11.64
N PRO A 561 -14.72 -23.81 10.96
CA PRO A 561 -15.42 -23.80 9.66
C PRO A 561 -16.82 -23.18 9.73
N THR A 562 -17.49 -23.30 10.88
CA THR A 562 -18.83 -22.76 11.11
C THR A 562 -18.83 -21.40 11.78
N SER A 563 -17.65 -20.82 12.08
CA SER A 563 -17.61 -19.55 12.78
C SER A 563 -18.06 -18.41 11.86
N ARG A 564 -18.91 -17.52 12.41
CA ARG A 564 -19.37 -16.33 11.68
C ARG A 564 -18.19 -15.47 11.19
N LEU A 565 -17.10 -15.47 11.95
CA LEU A 565 -15.91 -14.69 11.64
C LEU A 565 -15.16 -15.28 10.43
N TYR A 566 -14.97 -16.61 10.38
CA TYR A 566 -14.43 -17.30 9.22
C TYR A 566 -15.24 -17.00 7.96
N LEU A 567 -16.56 -17.16 8.01
CA LEU A 567 -17.45 -16.88 6.89
C LEU A 567 -17.35 -15.41 6.43
N SER A 568 -17.16 -14.48 7.36
CA SER A 568 -17.03 -13.06 7.02
C SER A 568 -15.66 -12.73 6.41
N PHE A 569 -14.58 -13.36 6.89
CA PHE A 569 -13.25 -13.25 6.28
C PHE A 569 -13.27 -13.85 4.88
N MET A 570 -13.84 -15.04 4.72
CA MET A 570 -13.96 -15.71 3.44
C MET A 570 -14.80 -14.92 2.45
N ARG A 571 -15.85 -14.21 2.87
CA ARG A 571 -16.57 -13.29 1.99
C ARG A 571 -15.67 -12.19 1.41
N LYS A 572 -14.71 -11.67 2.18
CA LYS A 572 -13.71 -10.69 1.67
C LYS A 572 -12.70 -11.35 0.75
N VAL A 573 -12.21 -12.54 1.11
CA VAL A 573 -11.27 -13.31 0.29
C VAL A 573 -11.88 -13.69 -1.05
N CYS A 574 -13.05 -14.35 -1.07
CA CYS A 574 -13.75 -14.75 -2.29
C CYS A 574 -14.05 -13.54 -3.19
N LYS A 575 -14.58 -12.43 -2.64
CA LYS A 575 -14.82 -11.20 -3.41
C LYS A 575 -13.57 -10.70 -4.15
N ARG A 576 -12.38 -10.90 -3.57
CA ARG A 576 -11.11 -10.48 -4.18
C ARG A 576 -10.59 -11.51 -5.18
N ILE A 577 -10.86 -12.80 -4.97
CA ILE A 577 -10.58 -13.88 -5.93
C ILE A 577 -11.47 -13.73 -7.17
N ASP A 578 -12.76 -13.45 -7.01
CA ASP A 578 -13.70 -13.25 -8.12
C ASP A 578 -13.39 -11.99 -8.96
N ALA A 579 -12.57 -11.09 -8.40
CA ALA A 579 -12.09 -9.89 -9.08
C ALA A 579 -10.72 -10.07 -9.74
N MET A 580 -10.07 -11.23 -9.57
CA MET A 580 -8.88 -11.68 -10.32
C MET A 580 -9.31 -12.33 -11.62
#